data_AF-A0A553PQ17-F1
#
_entry.id   AF-A0A553PQ17-F1
#
_cell.length_a   1.000
_cell.length_b   1.000
_cell.length_c   1.000
_cell.angle_alpha   90.00
_cell.angle_beta   90.00
_cell.angle_gamma   90.00
#
_symmetry.space_group_name_H-M   'P 1'
#
loop_
_entity.id
_entity.type
_entity.pdbx_description
1 polymer ?
#
loop_
_entity_poly.entity_id
_entity_poly.type
_entity_poly.pdbx_seq_one_letter_code
_entity_poly.pdbx_strand_id
1 'polypeptide(L)'
;MAFRDLRSLTEMMRALGYPRLISLENFRQPNFQLVAEMLSWLVKRFEPTSDLPTEIDSEQLHAKKLYQADGHSVKEVIKVASVLYDAMKLNITDNLNDNEDSSHLPTFDIGSKVMELKQTRQLGTQITTKGATLYDLLGKEVELRERRSNVLARQLEITDVEQALKASLKSVGEDIKATNHNIENVASNEANLEAKIEKKKVELERNQKRLMTLKKVRPAFMDEYEKLEGDLKKLYEEYILRFRCMAFLEQQVDELDRVEQDRKEERELATRRILERMRQEESGMKPRGGTGMGERDALWGLCLAKTRTIRRAWIPIRTSF
;
A
#
# COMPACT_ATOMS: atom_id res chain seq x y z
N MET A 1 2.61 -3.44 2.85
CA MET A 1 1.44 -2.99 3.64
C MET A 1 0.62 -2.00 2.84
N ALA A 2 -0.61 -2.34 2.42
CA ALA A 2 -1.55 -1.33 1.93
C ALA A 2 -2.48 -0.97 3.08
N PHE A 3 -2.31 0.21 3.67
CA PHE A 3 -3.16 0.77 4.74
C PHE A 3 -4.67 0.62 4.44
N ARG A 4 -5.02 0.66 3.14
CA ARG A 4 -6.35 0.42 2.60
C ARG A 4 -6.92 -0.94 3.02
N ASP A 5 -6.14 -2.02 2.92
CA ASP A 5 -6.62 -3.38 3.16
C ASP A 5 -6.93 -3.57 4.65
N LEU A 6 -6.04 -3.10 5.53
CA LEU A 6 -6.29 -3.22 6.97
C LEU A 6 -7.47 -2.36 7.44
N ARG A 7 -7.64 -1.16 6.86
CA ARG A 7 -8.83 -0.34 7.13
C ARG A 7 -10.09 -1.07 6.68
N SER A 8 -10.07 -1.69 5.49
CA SER A 8 -11.19 -2.50 4.99
C SER A 8 -11.50 -3.67 5.92
N LEU A 9 -10.50 -4.42 6.37
CA LEU A 9 -10.68 -5.53 7.32
C LEU A 9 -11.27 -5.05 8.65
N THR A 10 -10.78 -3.92 9.18
CA THR A 10 -11.24 -3.37 10.46
C THR A 10 -12.71 -2.96 10.39
N GLU A 11 -13.12 -2.30 9.31
CA GLU A 11 -14.52 -1.92 9.11
C GLU A 11 -15.42 -3.15 8.90
N MET A 12 -14.99 -4.13 8.10
CA MET A 12 -15.72 -5.38 7.89
C MET A 12 -15.91 -6.15 9.20
N MET A 13 -14.84 -6.36 9.96
CA MET A 13 -14.88 -7.08 11.24
C MET A 13 -15.74 -6.34 12.28
N ARG A 14 -15.70 -5.00 12.30
CA ARG A 14 -16.55 -4.19 13.18
C ARG A 14 -18.02 -4.33 12.81
N ALA A 15 -18.36 -4.26 11.53
CA ALA A 15 -19.74 -4.42 11.07
C ALA A 15 -20.29 -5.83 11.34
N LEU A 16 -19.44 -6.85 11.25
CA LEU A 16 -19.78 -8.22 11.63
C LEU A 16 -19.94 -8.39 13.16
N GLY A 17 -19.51 -7.42 13.98
CA GLY A 17 -19.65 -7.46 15.43
C GLY A 17 -18.48 -8.15 16.16
N TYR A 18 -17.29 -8.18 15.57
CA TYR A 18 -16.10 -8.72 16.22
C TYR A 18 -15.77 -7.89 17.49
N PRO A 19 -15.65 -8.52 18.68
CA PRO A 19 -15.62 -7.79 19.95
C PRO A 19 -14.30 -7.07 20.24
N ARG A 20 -13.19 -7.50 19.61
CA ARG A 20 -11.86 -6.95 19.87
C ARG A 20 -11.50 -5.86 18.86
N LEU A 21 -10.96 -4.75 19.36
CA LEU A 21 -10.50 -3.65 18.50
C LEU A 21 -9.24 -4.06 17.71
N ILE A 22 -9.30 -3.85 16.40
CA ILE A 22 -8.18 -4.10 15.48
C ILE A 22 -7.53 -2.77 15.12
N SER A 23 -6.22 -2.66 15.33
CA SER A 23 -5.43 -1.46 15.01
C SER A 23 -4.29 -1.76 14.04
N LEU A 24 -3.73 -0.69 13.44
CA LEU A 24 -2.57 -0.78 12.54
C LEU A 24 -1.35 -1.40 13.20
N GLU A 25 -1.14 -1.10 14.48
CA GLU A 25 0.04 -1.57 15.22
C GLU A 25 -0.01 -3.08 15.46
N ASN A 26 -1.21 -3.69 15.49
CA ASN A 26 -1.37 -5.12 15.74
C ASN A 26 -0.79 -6.03 14.65
N PHE A 27 -0.56 -5.51 13.44
CA PHE A 27 0.00 -6.27 12.30
C PHE A 27 1.39 -5.78 11.89
N ARG A 28 1.97 -4.85 12.65
CA ARG A 28 3.34 -4.35 12.41
C ARG A 28 4.40 -5.39 12.74
N GLN A 29 4.08 -6.28 13.69
CA GLN A 29 4.81 -7.50 14.01
C GLN A 29 3.88 -8.72 13.84
N PRO A 30 4.41 -9.92 13.57
CA PRO A 30 3.60 -11.13 13.47
C PRO A 30 2.77 -11.39 14.72
N ASN A 31 1.44 -11.31 14.60
CA ASN A 31 0.49 -11.46 15.70
C ASN A 31 -0.44 -12.65 15.46
N PHE A 32 0.11 -13.84 15.66
CA PHE A 32 -0.57 -15.12 15.43
C PHE A 32 -1.84 -15.26 16.26
N GLN A 33 -1.80 -14.81 17.51
CA GLN A 33 -2.93 -14.90 18.42
C GLN A 33 -4.14 -14.15 17.87
N LEU A 34 -3.94 -12.93 17.39
CA LEU A 34 -5.02 -12.12 16.85
C LEU A 34 -5.59 -12.73 15.57
N VAL A 35 -4.74 -13.19 14.64
CA VAL A 35 -5.19 -13.79 13.37
C VAL A 35 -5.96 -15.09 13.62
N ALA A 36 -5.47 -15.95 14.52
CA ALA A 36 -6.14 -17.20 14.88
C ALA A 36 -7.49 -16.95 15.58
N GLU A 37 -7.54 -15.98 16.50
CA GLU A 37 -8.77 -15.56 17.17
C GLU A 37 -9.80 -15.03 16.16
N MET A 38 -9.37 -14.16 15.25
CA MET A 38 -10.23 -13.60 14.20
C MET A 38 -10.81 -14.68 13.29
N LEU A 39 -9.98 -15.63 12.83
CA LEU A 39 -10.45 -16.73 11.98
C LEU A 39 -11.36 -17.69 12.73
N SER A 40 -11.01 -18.07 13.96
CA SER A 40 -11.86 -18.93 14.79
C SER A 40 -13.23 -18.28 15.02
N TRP A 41 -13.25 -16.97 15.26
CA TRP A 41 -14.48 -16.22 15.42
C TRP A 41 -15.31 -16.18 14.12
N LEU A 42 -14.68 -15.93 12.97
CA LEU A 42 -15.36 -15.93 11.67
C LEU A 42 -15.96 -17.30 11.33
N VAL A 43 -15.21 -18.38 11.59
CA VAL A 43 -15.67 -19.75 11.33
C VAL A 43 -16.85 -20.12 12.23
N LYS A 44 -16.77 -19.83 13.53
CA LYS A 44 -17.88 -20.06 14.48
C LYS A 44 -19.15 -19.28 14.14
N ARG A 45 -19.01 -18.16 13.43
CA ARG A 45 -20.14 -17.34 12.97
C ARG A 45 -20.76 -17.88 11.68
N PHE A 46 -20.01 -18.64 10.87
CA PHE A 46 -20.50 -19.29 9.67
C PHE A 46 -21.19 -20.62 10.00
N GLU A 47 -20.60 -21.46 10.84
CA GLU A 47 -21.17 -22.74 11.24
C GLU A 47 -20.78 -23.09 12.70
N PRO A 48 -21.73 -23.10 13.66
CA PRO A 48 -21.41 -23.25 15.08
C PRO A 48 -20.85 -24.62 15.50
N THR A 49 -20.96 -25.65 14.65
CA THR A 49 -20.67 -27.06 14.97
C THR A 49 -19.52 -27.67 14.18
N SER A 50 -18.89 -26.91 13.28
CA SER A 50 -17.85 -27.46 12.39
C SER A 50 -16.47 -27.40 13.04
N ASP A 51 -15.85 -28.57 13.19
CA ASP A 51 -14.45 -28.71 13.59
C ASP A 51 -13.56 -28.46 12.35
N LEU A 52 -12.45 -27.74 12.52
CA LEU A 52 -11.58 -27.36 11.41
C LEU A 52 -10.91 -28.62 10.82
N PRO A 53 -11.10 -28.95 9.52
CA PRO A 53 -10.39 -30.05 8.89
C PRO A 53 -8.87 -29.81 8.92
N THR A 54 -8.09 -30.81 9.31
CA THR A 54 -6.62 -30.73 9.41
C THR A 54 -5.94 -30.66 8.03
N GLU A 55 -6.64 -30.97 6.94
CA GLU A 55 -6.12 -30.95 5.57
C GLU A 55 -6.82 -29.89 4.72
N ILE A 56 -6.01 -29.04 4.06
CA ILE A 56 -6.46 -27.92 3.23
C ILE A 56 -6.06 -28.24 1.77
N ASP A 57 -6.94 -28.93 1.04
CA ASP A 57 -6.75 -29.25 -0.39
C ASP A 57 -7.27 -28.15 -1.34
N SER A 58 -7.83 -27.06 -0.79
CA SER A 58 -8.46 -25.98 -1.56
C SER A 58 -7.51 -24.80 -1.78
N GLU A 59 -7.22 -24.48 -3.05
CA GLU A 59 -6.28 -23.44 -3.51
C GLU A 59 -6.69 -21.97 -3.20
N GLN A 60 -7.79 -21.73 -2.48
CA GLN A 60 -8.35 -20.36 -2.36
C GLN A 60 -7.69 -19.47 -1.29
N LEU A 61 -7.12 -20.08 -0.24
CA LEU A 61 -6.43 -19.37 0.85
C LEU A 61 -4.94 -19.73 0.88
N HIS A 62 -4.08 -18.72 0.88
CA HIS A 62 -2.64 -18.96 0.98
C HIS A 62 -2.22 -19.18 2.45
N ALA A 63 -2.15 -20.44 2.89
CA ALA A 63 -1.77 -20.82 4.25
C ALA A 63 -0.45 -20.18 4.73
N LYS A 64 0.54 -20.08 3.84
CA LYS A 64 1.83 -19.42 4.14
C LYS A 64 1.68 -17.93 4.51
N LYS A 65 0.81 -17.19 3.81
CA LYS A 65 0.57 -15.76 4.08
C LYS A 65 -0.26 -15.56 5.35
N LEU A 66 -1.17 -16.50 5.62
CA LEU A 66 -1.94 -16.50 6.86
C LEU A 66 -1.04 -16.76 8.07
N TYR A 67 -0.12 -17.72 7.96
CA TYR A 67 0.87 -18.03 8.99
C TYR A 67 1.91 -16.91 9.18
N GLN A 68 2.13 -16.01 8.24
CA GLN A 68 3.01 -14.85 8.50
C GLN A 68 2.43 -13.91 9.57
N ALA A 69 1.10 -13.98 9.83
CA ALA A 69 0.38 -13.24 10.87
C ALA A 69 0.66 -11.74 10.93
N ASP A 70 1.13 -11.18 9.82
CA ASP A 70 1.50 -9.78 9.64
C ASP A 70 0.54 -9.14 8.62
N GLY A 71 0.93 -8.00 8.04
CA GLY A 71 0.15 -7.33 7.00
C GLY A 71 -0.21 -8.15 5.76
N HIS A 72 0.48 -9.26 5.51
CA HIS A 72 0.16 -10.17 4.40
C HIS A 72 -0.99 -11.10 4.75
N SER A 73 -1.18 -11.43 6.04
CA SER A 73 -2.30 -12.26 6.52
C SER A 73 -3.64 -11.55 6.38
N VAL A 74 -3.66 -10.22 6.56
CA VAL A 74 -4.83 -9.33 6.41
C VAL A 74 -5.57 -9.58 5.09
N LYS A 75 -4.85 -9.75 3.98
CA LYS A 75 -5.46 -9.98 2.66
C LYS A 75 -6.19 -11.32 2.58
N GLU A 76 -5.66 -12.35 3.22
CA GLU A 76 -6.28 -13.67 3.25
C GLU A 76 -7.48 -13.69 4.20
N VAL A 77 -7.39 -13.00 5.36
CA VAL A 77 -8.51 -12.86 6.30
C VAL A 77 -9.67 -12.05 5.69
N ILE A 78 -9.39 -11.01 4.90
CA ILE A 78 -10.42 -10.23 4.19
C ILE A 78 -11.25 -11.12 3.26
N LYS A 79 -10.65 -12.08 2.56
CA LYS A 79 -11.40 -12.98 1.65
C LYS A 79 -12.48 -13.76 2.39
N VAL A 80 -12.19 -14.18 3.63
CA VAL A 80 -13.15 -14.89 4.49
C VAL A 80 -14.18 -13.91 5.05
N ALA A 81 -13.72 -12.76 5.55
CA ALA A 81 -14.59 -11.74 6.11
C ALA A 81 -15.55 -11.12 5.08
N SER A 82 -15.13 -10.98 3.81
CA SER A 82 -15.94 -10.38 2.75
C SER A 82 -17.15 -11.23 2.40
N VAL A 83 -17.01 -12.57 2.37
CA VAL A 83 -18.14 -13.47 2.11
C VAL A 83 -19.25 -13.29 3.16
N LEU A 84 -18.87 -13.19 4.43
CA LEU A 84 -19.82 -12.94 5.54
C LEU A 84 -20.36 -11.51 5.53
N TYR A 85 -19.52 -10.53 5.20
CA TYR A 85 -19.90 -9.12 5.15
C TYR A 85 -20.88 -8.81 4.02
N ASP A 86 -20.66 -9.40 2.85
CA ASP A 86 -21.54 -9.24 1.69
C ASP A 86 -22.89 -9.91 1.94
N ALA A 87 -22.91 -11.11 2.55
CA ALA A 87 -24.16 -11.77 2.95
C ALA A 87 -24.94 -10.97 4.01
N MET A 88 -24.25 -10.34 4.97
CA MET A 88 -24.88 -9.45 5.95
C MET A 88 -25.45 -8.19 5.28
N LYS A 89 -24.71 -7.59 4.35
CA LYS A 89 -25.13 -6.38 3.64
C LYS A 89 -26.38 -6.62 2.79
N LEU A 90 -26.49 -7.77 2.13
CA LEU A 90 -27.67 -8.15 1.35
C LEU A 90 -28.93 -8.30 2.22
N ASN A 91 -28.79 -8.93 3.40
CA ASN A 91 -29.91 -9.04 4.35
C ASN A 91 -30.35 -7.69 4.95
N ILE A 92 -29.43 -6.73 5.11
CA ILE A 92 -29.77 -5.38 5.57
C ILE A 92 -30.53 -4.61 4.48
N THR A 93 -30.14 -4.77 3.21
CA THR A 93 -30.85 -4.10 2.10
C THR A 93 -32.25 -4.68 1.86
N ASP A 94 -32.47 -5.98 2.09
CA ASP A 94 -33.81 -6.59 1.99
C ASP A 94 -34.72 -6.21 3.17
N ASN A 95 -34.18 -6.08 4.40
CA ASN A 95 -34.97 -5.69 5.58
C ASN A 95 -35.37 -4.20 5.61
N LEU A 96 -34.90 -3.36 4.70
CA LEU A 96 -35.36 -1.96 4.60
C LEU A 96 -36.71 -1.83 3.88
N ASN A 97 -37.27 -2.92 3.36
CA ASN A 97 -38.61 -2.94 2.77
C ASN A 97 -39.70 -3.47 3.71
N ASP A 98 -39.36 -4.06 4.87
CA ASP A 98 -40.35 -4.56 5.82
C ASP A 98 -39.95 -4.27 7.28
N ASN A 99 -40.74 -3.39 7.90
CA ASN A 99 -40.96 -3.16 9.33
C ASN A 99 -39.94 -2.35 10.16
N GLU A 100 -40.49 -1.26 10.70
CA GLU A 100 -40.06 -0.53 11.89
C GLU A 100 -40.08 -1.45 13.12
N ASP A 101 -38.92 -1.93 13.56
CA ASP A 101 -38.46 -1.98 14.96
C ASP A 101 -37.38 -3.05 15.11
N SER A 102 -36.12 -2.59 15.24
CA SER A 102 -35.17 -3.28 16.10
C SER A 102 -33.93 -2.45 16.35
N SER A 103 -33.61 -2.41 17.63
CA SER A 103 -32.44 -1.82 18.27
C SER A 103 -31.11 -2.36 17.71
N HIS A 104 -30.69 -1.87 16.55
CA HIS A 104 -29.35 -2.11 16.04
C HIS A 104 -28.56 -0.80 16.07
N LEU A 105 -27.44 -0.81 16.81
CA LEU A 105 -26.50 0.30 16.93
C LEU A 105 -26.23 0.94 15.55
N PRO A 106 -26.23 2.28 15.44
CA PRO A 106 -26.11 2.93 14.15
C PRO A 106 -24.74 2.61 13.55
N THR A 107 -24.74 1.80 12.49
CA THR A 107 -23.63 1.72 11.56
C THR A 107 -23.50 3.10 10.92
N PHE A 108 -22.52 3.88 11.40
CA PHE A 108 -22.17 5.18 10.84
C PHE A 108 -21.49 4.99 9.48
N ASP A 109 -22.27 4.61 8.46
CA ASP A 109 -21.86 4.77 7.08
C ASP A 109 -21.98 6.25 6.71
N ILE A 110 -20.93 7.00 7.02
CA ILE A 110 -20.82 8.42 6.72
C ILE A 110 -20.82 8.65 5.20
N GLY A 111 -20.40 7.67 4.39
CA GLY A 111 -20.31 7.82 2.94
C GLY A 111 -21.67 8.00 2.25
N SER A 112 -22.65 7.16 2.60
CA SER A 112 -24.04 7.25 2.09
C SER A 112 -24.78 8.46 2.66
N LYS A 113 -24.67 8.71 3.97
CA LYS A 113 -25.30 9.85 4.64
C LYS A 113 -24.71 11.22 4.27
N VAL A 114 -23.49 11.30 3.73
CA VAL A 114 -22.89 12.59 3.33
C VAL A 114 -23.65 13.27 2.19
N MET A 115 -24.23 12.50 1.25
CA MET A 115 -25.06 13.10 0.19
C MET A 115 -26.37 13.63 0.77
N GLU A 116 -27.03 12.87 1.65
CA GLU A 116 -28.23 13.29 2.35
C GLU A 116 -27.96 14.53 3.24
N LEU A 117 -26.84 14.57 3.97
CA LEU A 117 -26.46 15.72 4.77
C LEU A 117 -26.21 16.98 3.93
N LYS A 118 -25.64 16.83 2.73
CA LYS A 118 -25.48 17.95 1.78
C LYS A 118 -26.83 18.44 1.27
N GLN A 119 -27.73 17.54 0.91
CA GLN A 119 -29.10 17.89 0.49
C GLN A 119 -29.88 18.56 1.63
N THR A 120 -29.83 18.02 2.84
CA THR A 120 -30.46 18.59 4.04
C THR A 120 -29.92 19.99 4.33
N ARG A 121 -28.61 20.22 4.21
CA ARG A 121 -28.03 21.56 4.35
C ARG A 121 -28.54 22.51 3.27
N GLN A 122 -28.63 22.07 2.03
CA GLN A 122 -29.15 22.87 0.92
C GLN A 122 -30.63 23.22 1.13
N LEU A 123 -31.45 22.26 1.57
CA LEU A 123 -32.85 22.47 1.89
C LEU A 123 -33.02 23.43 3.09
N GLY A 124 -32.19 23.31 4.13
CA GLY A 124 -32.16 24.25 5.25
C GLY A 124 -31.85 25.68 4.80
N THR A 125 -30.89 25.85 3.88
CA THR A 125 -30.62 27.16 3.26
C THR A 125 -31.82 27.65 2.46
N GLN A 126 -32.47 26.79 1.66
CA GLN A 126 -33.67 27.16 0.89
C GLN A 126 -34.85 27.55 1.78
N ILE A 127 -35.05 26.90 2.92
CA ILE A 127 -36.09 27.27 3.89
C ILE A 127 -35.80 28.67 4.43
N THR A 128 -34.54 28.97 4.72
CA THR A 128 -34.13 30.29 5.22
C THR A 128 -34.35 31.38 4.17
N THR A 129 -33.93 31.15 2.92
CA THR A 129 -34.18 32.11 1.83
C THR A 129 -35.66 32.25 1.52
N LYS A 130 -36.42 31.15 1.45
CA LYS A 130 -37.88 31.20 1.24
C LYS A 130 -38.58 31.93 2.38
N GLY A 131 -38.17 31.69 3.63
CA GLY A 131 -38.67 32.39 4.80
C GLY A 131 -38.42 33.90 4.73
N ALA A 132 -37.21 34.31 4.36
CA ALA A 132 -36.89 35.72 4.13
C ALA A 132 -37.74 36.33 3.01
N THR A 133 -37.84 35.66 1.85
CA THR A 133 -38.67 36.15 0.74
C THR A 133 -40.15 36.23 1.13
N LEU A 134 -40.65 35.27 1.92
CA LEU A 134 -42.03 35.24 2.37
C LEU A 134 -42.30 36.38 3.36
N TYR A 135 -41.37 36.65 4.29
CA TYR A 135 -41.45 37.79 5.20
C TYR A 135 -41.52 39.11 4.44
N ASP A 136 -40.63 39.30 3.46
CA ASP A 136 -40.61 40.51 2.63
C ASP A 136 -41.90 40.67 1.79
N LEU A 137 -42.44 39.57 1.26
CA LEU A 137 -43.69 39.57 0.50
C LEU A 137 -44.91 39.85 1.39
N LEU A 138 -44.98 39.23 2.57
CA LEU A 138 -46.05 39.47 3.56
C LEU A 138 -46.00 40.89 4.11
N GLY A 139 -44.81 41.45 4.33
CA GLY A 139 -44.65 42.86 4.74
C GLY A 139 -45.22 43.84 3.71
N LYS A 140 -45.20 43.47 2.42
CA LYS A 140 -45.80 44.25 1.32
C LYS A 140 -47.29 43.96 1.12
N GLU A 141 -47.89 42.96 1.77
CA GLU A 141 -49.27 42.54 1.51
C GLU A 141 -50.28 43.65 1.78
N VAL A 142 -50.06 44.52 2.77
CA VAL A 142 -50.99 45.64 3.06
C VAL A 142 -51.07 46.59 1.86
N GLU A 143 -49.92 46.99 1.30
CA GLU A 143 -49.84 47.85 0.12
C GLU A 143 -50.33 47.13 -1.15
N LEU A 144 -49.94 45.86 -1.32
CA LEU A 144 -50.36 45.06 -2.47
C LEU A 144 -51.86 44.77 -2.45
N ARG A 145 -52.46 44.59 -1.27
CA ARG A 145 -53.91 44.39 -1.11
C ARG A 145 -54.68 45.64 -1.52
N GLU A 146 -54.24 46.82 -1.09
CA GLU A 146 -54.85 48.09 -1.51
C GLU A 146 -54.70 48.32 -3.01
N ARG A 147 -53.50 48.13 -3.56
CA ARG A 147 -53.27 48.19 -5.02
C ARG A 147 -54.13 47.19 -5.78
N ARG A 148 -54.25 45.96 -5.30
CA ARG A 148 -55.09 44.92 -5.91
C ARG A 148 -56.56 45.32 -5.89
N SER A 149 -57.06 45.84 -4.77
CA SER A 149 -58.44 46.37 -4.68
C SER A 149 -58.66 47.53 -5.66
N ASN A 150 -57.71 48.45 -5.77
CA ASN A 150 -57.77 49.59 -6.70
C ASN A 150 -57.73 49.14 -8.16
N VAL A 151 -56.91 48.15 -8.50
CA VAL A 151 -56.85 47.56 -9.85
C VAL A 151 -58.12 46.78 -10.18
N LEU A 152 -58.70 46.06 -9.20
CA LEU A 152 -59.97 45.33 -9.38
C LEU A 152 -61.17 46.28 -9.50
N ALA A 153 -61.13 47.43 -8.82
CA ALA A 153 -62.16 48.47 -8.92
C ALA A 153 -62.02 49.31 -10.20
N ARG A 154 -60.85 49.28 -10.86
CA ARG A 154 -60.62 49.97 -12.12
C ARG A 154 -61.44 49.32 -13.23
N GLN A 155 -62.21 50.14 -13.95
CA GLN A 155 -62.81 49.71 -15.22
C GLN A 155 -61.70 49.49 -16.24
N LEU A 156 -61.67 48.28 -16.81
CA LEU A 156 -60.68 47.89 -17.80
C LEU A 156 -60.97 48.61 -19.11
N GLU A 157 -60.14 49.59 -19.43
CA GLU A 157 -60.13 50.24 -20.74
C GLU A 157 -59.57 49.27 -21.78
N ILE A 158 -60.35 48.99 -22.82
CA ILE A 158 -59.97 48.06 -23.90
C ILE A 158 -58.65 48.48 -24.55
N THR A 159 -58.40 49.78 -24.68
CA THR A 159 -57.18 50.33 -25.28
C THR A 159 -55.91 50.01 -24.48
N ASP A 160 -55.99 50.09 -23.15
CA ASP A 160 -54.86 49.78 -22.27
C ASP A 160 -54.55 48.28 -22.28
N VAL A 161 -55.60 47.45 -22.30
CA VAL A 161 -55.46 46.00 -22.41
C VAL A 161 -54.83 45.62 -23.75
N GLU A 162 -55.26 46.24 -24.86
CA GLU A 162 -54.70 46.00 -26.18
C GLU A 162 -53.22 46.42 -26.25
N GLN A 163 -52.86 47.56 -25.66
CA GLN A 163 -51.49 48.04 -25.61
C GLN A 163 -50.58 47.13 -24.77
N ALA A 164 -51.07 46.67 -23.61
CA ALA A 164 -50.36 45.68 -22.79
C ALA A 164 -50.19 44.34 -23.53
N LEU A 165 -51.22 43.90 -24.26
CA LEU A 165 -51.16 42.68 -25.06
C LEU A 165 -50.11 42.80 -26.18
N LYS A 166 -50.08 43.94 -26.89
CA LYS A 166 -49.08 44.26 -27.91
C LYS A 166 -47.66 44.29 -27.34
N ALA A 167 -47.48 44.88 -26.15
CA ALA A 167 -46.18 44.89 -25.47
C ALA A 167 -45.74 43.47 -25.08
N SER A 168 -46.66 42.64 -24.56
CA SER A 168 -46.37 41.26 -24.20
C SER A 168 -46.04 40.41 -25.43
N LEU A 169 -46.75 40.58 -26.55
CA LEU A 169 -46.45 39.93 -27.82
C LEU A 169 -45.06 40.32 -28.34
N LYS A 170 -44.69 41.59 -28.20
CA LYS A 170 -43.35 42.07 -28.58
C LYS A 170 -42.26 41.43 -27.73
N SER A 171 -42.44 41.40 -26.41
CA SER A 171 -41.49 40.76 -25.48
C SER A 171 -41.31 39.28 -25.81
N VAL A 172 -42.40 38.54 -25.99
CA VAL A 172 -42.34 37.11 -26.38
C VAL A 172 -41.67 36.95 -27.75
N GLY A 173 -41.90 37.87 -28.69
CA GLY A 173 -41.23 37.87 -29.98
C GLY A 173 -39.72 38.11 -29.88
N GLU A 174 -39.28 38.94 -28.94
CA GLU A 174 -37.85 39.15 -28.62
C GLU A 174 -37.24 37.91 -27.96
N ASP A 175 -37.96 37.27 -27.03
CA ASP A 175 -37.53 36.03 -26.39
C ASP A 175 -37.41 34.87 -27.40
N ILE A 176 -38.33 34.76 -28.35
CA ILE A 176 -38.27 33.78 -29.45
C ILE A 176 -37.04 34.03 -30.33
N LYS A 177 -36.73 35.29 -30.64
CA LYS A 177 -35.52 35.63 -31.42
C LYS A 177 -34.25 35.29 -30.65
N ALA A 178 -34.19 35.61 -29.36
CA ALA A 178 -33.05 35.29 -28.51
C ALA A 178 -32.83 33.78 -28.38
N THR A 179 -33.91 33.00 -28.19
CA THR A 179 -33.83 31.54 -28.14
C THR A 179 -33.42 30.94 -29.49
N ASN A 180 -33.94 31.43 -30.61
CA ASN A 180 -33.51 30.99 -31.94
C ASN A 180 -32.02 31.27 -32.19
N HIS A 181 -31.53 32.45 -31.80
CA HIS A 181 -30.09 32.76 -31.90
C HIS A 181 -29.24 31.81 -31.04
N ASN A 182 -29.70 31.47 -29.84
CA ASN A 182 -29.02 30.49 -29.00
C ASN A 182 -29.02 29.09 -29.62
N ILE A 183 -30.10 28.67 -30.28
CA ILE A 183 -30.18 27.40 -31.00
C ILE A 183 -29.15 27.37 -32.14
N GLU A 184 -29.03 28.43 -32.93
CA GLU A 184 -28.02 28.55 -33.99
C GLU A 184 -26.60 28.46 -33.44
N ASN A 185 -26.32 29.14 -32.33
CA ASN A 185 -25.03 29.08 -31.66
C ASN A 185 -24.70 27.67 -31.16
N VAL A 186 -25.68 26.96 -30.58
CA VAL A 186 -25.51 25.57 -30.15
C VAL A 186 -25.25 24.67 -31.35
N ALA A 187 -26.01 24.79 -32.44
CA ALA A 187 -25.80 24.00 -33.66
C ALA A 187 -24.40 24.22 -34.26
N SER A 188 -23.92 25.47 -34.28
CA SER A 188 -22.56 25.79 -34.73
C SER A 188 -21.49 25.15 -33.82
N ASN A 189 -21.69 25.23 -32.50
CA ASN A 189 -20.77 24.63 -31.53
C ASN A 189 -20.75 23.10 -31.63
N GLU A 190 -21.91 22.47 -31.83
CA GLU A 190 -22.03 21.03 -32.04
C GLU A 190 -21.26 20.59 -33.28
N ALA A 191 -21.46 21.25 -34.42
CA ALA A 191 -20.72 20.96 -35.65
C ALA A 191 -19.20 21.11 -35.48
N ASN A 192 -18.76 22.16 -34.76
CA ASN A 192 -17.36 22.39 -34.45
C ASN A 192 -16.76 21.31 -33.54
N LEU A 193 -17.53 20.83 -32.55
CA LEU A 193 -17.10 19.77 -31.65
C LEU A 193 -17.06 18.42 -32.37
N GLU A 194 -18.03 18.10 -33.21
CA GLU A 194 -18.06 16.87 -34.01
C GLU A 194 -16.84 16.80 -34.92
N ALA A 195 -16.49 17.91 -35.60
CA ALA A 195 -15.29 17.99 -36.42
C ALA A 195 -13.99 17.79 -35.62
N LYS A 196 -13.93 18.25 -34.36
CA LYS A 196 -12.78 18.02 -33.46
C LYS A 196 -12.71 16.56 -32.99
N ILE A 197 -13.85 15.97 -32.66
CA ILE A 197 -13.96 14.57 -32.25
C ILE A 197 -13.49 13.67 -33.37
N GLU A 198 -13.93 13.91 -34.61
CA GLU A 198 -13.55 13.10 -35.76
C GLU A 198 -12.05 13.19 -36.06
N LYS A 199 -11.48 14.40 -36.04
CA LYS A 199 -10.01 14.58 -36.14
C LYS A 199 -9.26 13.80 -35.07
N LYS A 200 -9.76 13.78 -33.83
CA LYS A 200 -9.14 13.05 -32.72
C LYS A 200 -9.30 11.54 -32.82
N LYS A 201 -10.43 11.04 -33.33
CA LYS A 201 -10.63 9.60 -33.63
C LYS A 201 -9.62 9.11 -34.65
N VAL A 202 -9.44 9.83 -35.76
CA VAL A 202 -8.47 9.47 -36.80
C VAL A 202 -7.03 9.49 -36.27
N GLU A 203 -6.67 10.50 -35.47
CA GLU A 203 -5.36 10.57 -34.83
C GLU A 203 -5.12 9.40 -33.86
N LEU A 204 -6.13 9.05 -33.06
CA LEU A 204 -6.10 7.91 -32.14
C LEU A 204 -5.88 6.60 -32.90
N GLU A 205 -6.63 6.35 -33.97
CA GLU A 205 -6.48 5.14 -34.78
C GLU A 205 -5.08 5.04 -35.40
N ARG A 206 -4.54 6.15 -35.92
CA ARG A 206 -3.18 6.18 -36.47
C ARG A 206 -2.15 5.83 -35.40
N ASN A 207 -2.29 6.40 -34.21
CA ASN A 207 -1.38 6.15 -33.09
C ASN A 207 -1.52 4.71 -32.56
N GLN A 208 -2.73 4.16 -32.50
CA GLN A 208 -2.96 2.76 -32.17
C GLN A 208 -2.32 1.81 -33.18
N LYS A 209 -2.49 2.07 -34.48
CA LYS A 209 -1.81 1.31 -35.55
C LYS A 209 -0.30 1.37 -35.40
N ARG A 210 0.27 2.56 -35.14
CA ARG A 210 1.71 2.74 -34.88
C ARG A 210 2.19 1.97 -33.65
N LEU A 211 1.43 2.01 -32.56
CA LEU A 211 1.73 1.28 -31.33
C LEU A 211 1.71 -0.23 -31.58
N MET A 212 0.73 -0.74 -32.32
CA MET A 212 0.67 -2.16 -32.68
C MET A 212 1.86 -2.59 -33.51
N THR A 213 2.30 -1.78 -34.48
CA THR A 213 3.53 -2.05 -35.23
C THR A 213 4.75 -2.05 -34.32
N LEU A 214 4.88 -1.05 -33.44
CA LEU A 214 6.02 -0.95 -32.52
C LEU A 214 6.08 -2.14 -31.54
N LYS A 215 4.92 -2.62 -31.04
CA LYS A 215 4.84 -3.82 -30.19
C LYS A 215 5.23 -5.10 -30.90
N LYS A 216 5.00 -5.20 -32.21
CA LYS A 216 5.38 -6.38 -33.01
C LYS A 216 6.88 -6.41 -33.32
N VAL A 217 7.52 -5.25 -33.38
CA VAL A 217 8.96 -5.16 -33.67
C VAL A 217 9.75 -5.52 -32.42
N ARG A 218 10.50 -6.62 -32.49
CA ARG A 218 11.49 -6.98 -31.46
C ARG A 218 12.65 -5.97 -31.51
N PRO A 219 13.05 -5.35 -30.40
CA PRO A 219 14.22 -4.47 -30.38
C PRO A 219 15.51 -5.24 -30.72
N ALA A 220 16.39 -4.63 -31.53
CA ALA A 220 17.60 -5.29 -32.04
C ALA A 220 18.57 -5.73 -30.93
N PHE A 221 18.60 -5.03 -29.79
CA PHE A 221 19.46 -5.35 -28.65
C PHE A 221 18.94 -6.51 -27.79
N MET A 222 17.71 -6.99 -28.02
CA MET A 222 17.15 -8.08 -27.20
C MET A 222 17.91 -9.39 -27.38
N ASP A 223 18.41 -9.65 -28.59
CA ASP A 223 19.18 -10.88 -28.87
C ASP A 223 20.54 -10.86 -28.15
N GLU A 224 21.18 -9.68 -28.09
CA GLU A 224 22.42 -9.49 -27.32
C GLU A 224 22.16 -9.62 -25.80
N TYR A 225 21.06 -9.05 -25.32
CA TYR A 225 20.66 -9.16 -23.91
C TYR A 225 20.45 -10.61 -23.48
N GLU A 226 19.69 -11.40 -24.26
CA GLU A 226 19.42 -12.81 -23.94
C GLU A 226 20.70 -13.66 -23.97
N LYS A 227 21.62 -13.35 -24.89
CA LYS A 227 22.94 -13.98 -24.93
C LYS A 227 23.74 -13.67 -23.67
N LEU A 228 23.81 -12.39 -23.27
CA LEU A 228 24.52 -11.96 -22.07
C LEU A 228 23.90 -12.54 -20.78
N GLU A 229 22.57 -12.65 -20.69
CA GLU A 229 21.93 -13.34 -19.57
C GLU A 229 22.30 -14.82 -19.52
N GLY A 230 22.36 -15.49 -20.67
CA GLY A 230 22.80 -16.88 -20.77
C GLY A 230 24.24 -17.06 -20.30
N ASP A 231 25.14 -16.17 -20.72
CA ASP A 231 26.55 -16.22 -20.32
C ASP A 231 26.73 -15.88 -18.83
N LEU A 232 25.95 -14.94 -18.29
CA LEU A 232 25.94 -14.60 -16.86
C LEU A 232 25.54 -15.80 -16.00
N LYS A 233 24.53 -16.57 -16.41
CA LYS A 233 24.11 -17.80 -15.69
C LYS A 233 25.24 -18.82 -15.62
N LYS A 234 25.90 -19.09 -16.74
CA LYS A 234 27.05 -20.02 -16.80
C LYS A 234 28.20 -19.55 -15.90
N LEU A 235 28.55 -18.26 -15.97
CA LEU A 235 29.60 -17.67 -15.13
C LEU A 235 29.25 -17.75 -13.64
N TYR A 236 27.98 -17.57 -13.29
CA TYR A 236 27.52 -17.69 -11.91
C TYR A 236 27.61 -19.13 -11.40
N GLU A 237 27.21 -20.12 -12.19
CA GLU A 237 27.36 -21.54 -11.86
C GLU A 237 28.83 -21.91 -11.61
N GLU A 238 29.73 -21.48 -12.50
CA GLU A 238 31.16 -21.70 -12.34
C GLU A 238 31.72 -20.99 -11.09
N TYR A 239 31.29 -19.75 -10.86
CA TYR A 239 31.68 -18.98 -9.67
C TYR A 239 31.28 -19.70 -8.38
N ILE A 240 30.04 -20.20 -8.27
CA ILE A 240 29.56 -20.90 -7.08
C ILE A 240 30.37 -22.18 -6.84
N LEU A 241 30.68 -22.93 -7.89
CA LEU A 241 31.48 -24.15 -7.76
C LEU A 241 32.90 -23.81 -7.26
N ARG A 242 33.56 -22.83 -7.86
CA ARG A 242 34.89 -22.36 -7.44
C ARG A 242 34.87 -21.82 -6.01
N PHE A 243 33.85 -21.04 -5.65
CA PHE A 243 33.68 -20.51 -4.30
C PHE A 243 33.53 -21.64 -3.27
N ARG A 244 32.72 -22.65 -3.56
CA ARG A 244 32.57 -23.82 -2.66
C ARG A 244 33.87 -24.58 -2.49
N CYS A 245 34.60 -24.83 -3.58
CA CYS A 245 35.91 -25.47 -3.53
C CYS A 245 36.92 -24.65 -2.73
N MET A 246 36.94 -23.32 -2.92
CA MET A 246 37.82 -22.41 -2.19
C MET A 246 37.49 -22.41 -0.70
N ALA A 247 36.22 -22.26 -0.32
CA ALA A 247 35.79 -22.28 1.07
C ALA A 247 36.18 -23.60 1.78
N PHE A 248 36.06 -24.74 1.08
CA PHE A 248 36.51 -26.03 1.60
C PHE A 248 38.02 -26.07 1.84
N LEU A 249 38.82 -25.58 0.89
CA LEU A 249 40.27 -25.56 1.02
C LEU A 249 40.72 -24.58 2.12
N GLU A 250 40.08 -23.41 2.23
CA GLU A 250 40.34 -22.47 3.32
C GLU A 250 40.05 -23.10 4.69
N GLN A 251 38.93 -23.83 4.83
CA GLN A 251 38.63 -24.56 6.06
C GLN A 251 39.71 -25.60 6.40
N GLN A 252 40.19 -26.36 5.41
CA GLN A 252 41.22 -27.37 5.65
C GLN A 252 42.55 -26.75 6.07
N VAL A 253 42.92 -25.60 5.51
CA VAL A 253 44.11 -24.85 5.93
C VAL A 253 43.95 -24.35 7.37
N ASP A 254 42.79 -23.77 7.70
CA ASP A 254 42.51 -23.32 9.07
C ASP A 254 42.56 -24.48 10.08
N GLU A 255 42.12 -25.68 9.70
CA GLU A 255 42.18 -26.88 10.53
C GLU A 255 43.63 -27.36 10.76
N LEU A 256 44.45 -27.36 9.70
CA LEU A 256 45.88 -27.69 9.81
C LEU A 256 46.63 -26.68 10.67
N ASP A 257 46.39 -25.39 10.49
CA ASP A 257 47.00 -24.33 11.29
C ASP A 257 46.65 -24.47 12.78
N ARG A 258 45.41 -24.87 13.10
CA ARG A 258 44.99 -25.17 14.49
C ARG A 258 45.76 -26.35 15.06
N VAL A 259 45.84 -27.47 14.32
CA VAL A 259 46.57 -28.65 14.76
C VAL A 259 48.07 -28.35 14.94
N GLU A 260 48.68 -27.57 14.04
CA GLU A 260 50.08 -27.15 14.19
C GLU A 260 50.29 -26.28 15.42
N GLN A 261 49.35 -25.35 15.68
CA GLN A 261 49.38 -24.49 16.85
C GLN A 261 49.23 -25.30 18.15
N ASP A 262 48.28 -26.23 18.23
CA ASP A 262 48.10 -27.11 19.39
C ASP A 262 49.37 -27.94 19.66
N ARG A 263 49.97 -28.53 18.62
CA ARG A 263 51.23 -29.28 18.75
C ARG A 263 52.40 -28.41 19.20
N LYS A 264 52.41 -27.14 18.78
CA LYS A 264 53.43 -26.18 19.21
C LYS A 264 53.23 -25.83 20.68
N GLU A 265 52.00 -25.57 21.11
CA GLU A 265 51.65 -25.31 22.50
C GLU A 265 51.98 -26.50 23.41
N GLU A 266 51.69 -27.73 22.98
CA GLU A 266 52.09 -28.96 23.68
C GLU A 266 53.60 -29.07 23.86
N ARG A 267 54.37 -28.78 22.79
CA ARG A 267 55.85 -28.78 22.84
C ARG A 267 56.38 -27.70 23.78
N GLU A 268 55.79 -26.50 23.75
CA GLU A 268 56.14 -25.39 24.64
C GLU A 268 55.84 -25.74 26.11
N LEU A 269 54.66 -26.33 26.39
CA LEU A 269 54.28 -26.81 27.72
C LEU A 269 55.21 -27.93 28.20
N ALA A 270 55.56 -28.89 27.34
CA ALA A 270 56.50 -29.96 27.68
C ALA A 270 57.90 -29.40 28.01
N THR A 271 58.39 -28.46 27.21
CA THR A 271 59.67 -27.78 27.44
C THR A 271 59.64 -27.00 28.75
N ARG A 272 58.55 -26.27 29.02
CA ARG A 272 58.35 -25.54 30.28
C ARG A 272 58.32 -26.47 31.50
N ARG A 273 57.64 -27.62 31.41
CA ARG A 273 57.63 -28.64 32.47
C ARG A 273 59.02 -29.23 32.73
N ILE A 274 59.85 -29.40 31.71
CA ILE A 274 61.25 -29.85 31.86
C ILE A 274 62.08 -28.76 32.55
N LEU A 275 61.96 -27.49 32.12
CA LEU A 275 62.64 -26.35 32.76
C LEU A 275 62.22 -26.17 34.23
N GLU A 276 60.94 -26.31 34.55
CA GLU A 276 60.44 -26.24 35.92
C GLU A 276 60.96 -27.39 36.79
N ARG A 277 61.10 -28.61 36.24
CA ARG A 277 61.76 -29.72 36.95
C ARG A 277 63.24 -29.44 37.20
N MET A 278 63.99 -28.97 36.20
CA MET A 278 65.40 -28.58 36.40
C MET A 278 65.54 -27.47 37.45
N ARG A 279 64.62 -26.50 37.48
CA ARG A 279 64.60 -25.44 38.51
C ARG A 279 64.30 -25.97 39.91
N GLN A 280 63.43 -26.98 40.03
CA GLN A 280 63.16 -27.65 41.31
C GLN A 280 64.35 -28.50 41.77
N GLU A 281 65.06 -29.15 40.85
CA GLU A 281 66.30 -29.89 41.12
C GLU A 281 67.45 -28.93 41.53
N GLU A 282 67.57 -27.76 40.90
CA GLU A 282 68.50 -26.70 41.31
C GLU A 282 68.13 -26.07 42.67
N SER A 283 66.84 -25.97 43.00
CA SER A 283 66.37 -25.49 44.32
C SER A 283 66.71 -26.43 45.48
N GLY A 284 67.17 -27.65 45.22
CA GLY A 284 67.74 -28.57 46.21
C GLY A 284 69.22 -28.31 46.52
N MET A 285 69.90 -27.43 45.77
CA MET A 285 71.31 -27.12 45.91
C MET A 285 71.49 -25.66 46.37
N LYS A 286 71.97 -25.44 47.60
CA LYS A 286 72.27 -24.08 48.13
C LYS A 286 73.28 -23.35 47.23
N PRO A 287 73.16 -22.01 47.09
CA PRO A 287 73.91 -21.27 46.10
C PRO A 287 75.34 -20.98 46.58
N ARG A 288 76.29 -20.96 45.64
CA ARG A 288 77.57 -20.27 45.81
C ARG A 288 77.85 -19.48 44.53
N GLY A 289 77.96 -18.17 44.69
CA GLY A 289 78.06 -17.20 43.62
C GLY A 289 79.46 -17.03 43.03
N GLY A 290 79.58 -15.99 42.21
CA GLY A 290 80.85 -15.45 41.75
C GLY A 290 80.90 -15.10 40.27
N THR A 291 80.42 -13.90 39.95
CA THR A 291 81.06 -12.87 39.07
C THR A 291 81.88 -13.25 37.83
N GLY A 292 81.51 -12.63 36.70
CA GLY A 292 82.45 -12.10 35.69
C GLY A 292 82.17 -12.58 34.25
N MET A 293 81.48 -11.84 33.38
CA MET A 293 81.93 -10.71 32.54
C MET A 293 82.15 -11.16 31.07
N GLY A 294 81.52 -10.47 30.10
CA GLY A 294 81.75 -10.68 28.67
C GLY A 294 80.59 -10.26 27.76
N GLU A 295 80.55 -8.99 27.40
CA GLU A 295 79.64 -8.35 26.42
C GLU A 295 79.60 -9.06 25.06
N ARG A 296 78.41 -9.09 24.44
CA ARG A 296 78.19 -8.68 23.05
C ARG A 296 76.74 -8.25 22.85
N ASP A 297 76.60 -6.99 22.48
CA ASP A 297 75.37 -6.30 22.08
C ASP A 297 74.74 -6.85 20.78
N ALA A 298 73.46 -6.47 20.65
CA ALA A 298 72.71 -6.26 19.42
C ALA A 298 72.24 -7.49 18.62
N LEU A 299 70.94 -7.78 18.71
CA LEU A 299 69.98 -7.43 17.65
C LEU A 299 68.56 -7.85 18.07
N TRP A 300 67.83 -6.89 18.64
CA TRP A 300 66.38 -6.81 18.43
C TRP A 300 66.16 -6.45 16.97
N GLY A 301 65.77 -7.42 16.14
CA GLY A 301 65.50 -7.17 14.72
C GLY A 301 65.17 -8.42 13.90
N LEU A 302 63.86 -8.63 13.69
CA LEU A 302 63.22 -9.33 12.56
C LEU A 302 63.60 -10.80 12.23
N CYS A 303 62.72 -11.73 12.63
CA CYS A 303 62.17 -12.84 11.82
C CYS A 303 61.17 -13.60 12.72
N LEU A 304 59.85 -13.45 12.65
CA LEU A 304 58.96 -13.85 11.55
C LEU A 304 57.92 -12.76 11.28
N ALA A 305 58.15 -11.97 10.25
CA ALA A 305 57.14 -11.18 9.56
C ALA A 305 57.12 -11.58 8.08
N LYS A 306 56.41 -12.68 7.80
CA LYS A 306 55.93 -13.16 6.49
C LYS A 306 55.13 -14.42 6.84
N THR A 307 53.82 -14.52 6.72
CA THR A 307 52.94 -14.03 5.65
C THR A 307 51.52 -13.85 6.18
N ARG A 308 51.11 -12.59 6.41
CA ARG A 308 49.71 -12.20 6.52
C ARG A 308 49.45 -11.05 5.55
N THR A 309 49.51 -11.36 4.25
CA THR A 309 49.11 -10.42 3.20
C THR A 309 48.46 -11.16 2.02
N ILE A 310 47.33 -11.82 2.27
CA ILE A 310 46.28 -12.01 1.25
C ILE A 310 44.93 -11.82 1.95
N ARG A 311 44.65 -10.58 2.36
CA ARG A 311 43.27 -10.09 2.54
C ARG A 311 43.23 -8.67 2.04
N ARG A 312 42.95 -8.53 0.74
CA ARG A 312 42.19 -7.45 0.09
C ARG A 312 42.42 -7.50 -1.43
N ALA A 313 41.58 -8.29 -2.08
CA ALA A 313 41.10 -7.99 -3.42
C ALA A 313 39.57 -8.26 -3.42
N TRP A 314 38.85 -7.55 -2.55
CA TRP A 314 37.46 -7.26 -2.82
C TRP A 314 37.46 -6.19 -3.90
N ILE A 315 37.22 -6.62 -5.14
CA ILE A 315 36.85 -5.74 -6.23
C ILE A 315 35.49 -5.14 -5.83
N PRO A 316 35.35 -3.82 -5.64
CA PRO A 316 34.03 -3.23 -5.55
C PRO A 316 33.42 -3.29 -6.94
N ILE A 317 32.34 -4.04 -7.08
CA ILE A 317 31.39 -3.87 -8.17
C ILE A 317 30.92 -2.42 -8.07
N ARG A 318 31.51 -1.57 -8.92
CA ARG A 318 31.08 -0.20 -9.11
C ARG A 318 29.79 -0.28 -9.91
N THR A 319 28.67 -0.22 -9.20
CA THR A 319 27.39 0.18 -9.76
C THR A 319 27.59 1.53 -10.43
N SER A 320 27.54 1.53 -11.76
CA SER A 320 27.23 2.71 -12.56
C SER A 320 25.94 2.38 -13.29
N PHE A 321 25.08 3.39 -13.33
CA PHE A 321 23.85 3.48 -14.10
C PHE A 321 23.94 2.81 -15.48
#